data_AF-A0A7T8HJX3-F1
#
_entry.id   AF-A0A7T8HJX3-F1
#
_cell.length_a   1.000
_cell.length_b   1.000
_cell.length_c   1.000
_cell.angle_alpha   90.00
_cell.angle_beta   90.00
_cell.angle_gamma   90.00
#
_symmetry.space_group_name_H-M   'P 1'
#
loop_
_entity.id
_entity.type
_entity.pdbx_description
1 polymer ?
#
loop_
_entity_poly.entity_id
_entity_poly.type
_entity_poly.pdbx_seq_one_letter_code
_entity_poly.pdbx_strand_id
1 'polypeptide(L)'
;MSLIHKFVEDLAKARKTPKEIKTIVDTAFEVNSISQSQIYRISALVKAGKDSSDKRSTNGWRKVRTYDFIEAVRVYVEADRRVTMEELAIKFETSINTIFHVLHHDLGLSIKSARWIPKMLTEDHKMKKVRCAQAFLKLNFELGLGFWTRLIITMAPEGLQPAPEVQASRIKEETDGSQLLRQLRRDLLALSPDEDLHHRGCAQGCYEH
;
A
#
# COMPACT_ATOMS: atom_id res chain seq x y z
N MET A 1 27.60 21.38 23.57
CA MET A 1 29.01 21.64 23.21
C MET A 1 29.87 21.29 24.42
N SER A 2 30.98 20.57 24.25
CA SER A 2 31.88 20.28 25.38
C SER A 2 32.54 21.58 25.86
N LEU A 3 32.63 21.77 27.18
CA LEU A 3 33.17 22.97 27.84
C LEU A 3 34.60 23.28 27.35
N ILE A 4 35.39 22.26 27.06
CA ILE A 4 36.78 22.39 26.63
C ILE A 4 36.89 23.01 25.23
N HIS A 5 35.92 22.76 24.33
CA HIS A 5 35.92 23.36 22.99
C HIS A 5 35.71 24.88 23.03
N LYS A 6 34.79 25.36 23.88
CA LYS A 6 34.57 26.80 24.08
C LYS A 6 35.81 27.46 24.67
N PHE A 7 36.41 26.82 25.67
CA PHE A 7 37.64 27.31 26.29
C PHE A 7 38.80 27.46 25.28
N VAL A 8 39.00 26.48 24.39
CA VAL A 8 39.99 26.58 23.31
C VAL A 8 39.66 27.69 22.32
N GLU A 9 38.38 27.87 21.99
CA GLU A 9 37.92 28.92 21.08
C GLU A 9 38.18 30.32 21.65
N ASP A 10 37.93 30.53 22.95
CA ASP A 10 38.19 31.79 23.64
C ASP A 10 39.70 32.11 23.69
N LEU A 11 40.54 31.11 23.96
CA LEU A 11 42.00 31.26 23.91
C LEU A 11 42.52 31.57 22.50
N ALA A 12 41.89 30.99 21.46
CA ALA A 12 42.21 31.28 20.07
C ALA A 12 41.79 32.71 19.68
N LYS A 13 40.63 33.19 20.16
CA LYS A 13 40.18 34.60 20.00
C LYS A 13 41.11 35.58 20.70
N ALA A 14 41.71 35.18 21.83
CA ALA A 14 42.74 35.94 22.55
C ALA A 14 44.14 35.93 21.87
N ARG A 15 44.25 35.41 20.63
CA ARG A 15 45.48 35.38 19.80
C ARG A 15 46.67 34.59 20.36
N LYS A 16 46.44 33.63 21.27
CA LYS A 16 47.49 32.70 21.74
C LYS A 16 47.92 31.73 20.64
N THR A 17 49.17 31.27 20.69
CA THR A 17 49.65 30.30 19.71
C THR A 17 49.09 28.89 20.01
N PRO A 18 48.82 28.04 18.99
CA PRO A 18 48.24 26.70 19.24
C PRO A 18 49.05 25.82 20.20
N LYS A 19 50.37 26.02 20.26
CA LYS A 19 51.27 25.32 21.20
C LYS A 19 51.02 25.77 22.64
N GLU A 20 50.91 27.08 22.88
CA GLU A 20 50.56 27.64 24.19
C GLU A 20 49.15 27.23 24.62
N ILE A 21 48.21 27.14 23.68
CA ILE A 21 46.85 26.68 23.98
C ILE A 21 46.88 25.23 24.44
N LYS A 22 47.68 24.36 23.81
CA LYS A 22 47.83 22.96 24.22
C LYS A 22 48.38 22.85 25.64
N THR A 23 49.43 23.60 25.97
CA THR A 23 49.99 23.59 27.33
C THR A 23 48.98 24.07 28.37
N ILE A 24 48.21 25.12 28.09
CA ILE A 24 47.19 25.65 29.01
C ILE A 24 46.04 24.65 29.20
N VAL A 25 45.59 24.01 28.13
CA VAL A 25 44.49 23.02 28.18
C VAL A 25 44.93 21.76 28.92
N ASP A 26 46.18 21.31 28.72
CA ASP A 26 46.73 20.15 29.43
C ASP A 26 46.88 20.41 30.92
N THR A 27 47.31 21.62 31.31
CA THR A 27 47.35 22.02 32.73
C THR A 27 45.95 22.17 33.34
N ALA A 28 44.97 22.66 32.58
CA ALA A 28 43.64 22.93 33.12
C ALA A 28 42.72 21.69 33.18
N PHE A 29 42.89 20.73 32.26
CA PHE A 29 41.98 19.60 32.10
C PHE A 29 42.63 18.22 32.28
N GLU A 30 43.95 18.14 32.49
CA GLU A 30 44.80 16.97 32.81
C GLU A 30 44.38 15.62 32.19
N VAL A 31 43.26 15.04 32.64
CA VAL A 31 42.69 13.74 32.19
C VAL A 31 41.86 13.87 30.90
N ASN A 32 41.20 15.00 30.66
CA ASN A 32 40.25 15.20 29.55
C ASN A 32 40.71 16.31 28.61
N SER A 33 41.88 16.15 28.01
CA SER A 33 42.44 17.13 27.08
C SER A 33 42.02 16.89 25.62
N ILE A 34 41.87 17.98 24.87
CA ILE A 34 41.64 17.94 23.42
C ILE A 34 42.96 17.60 22.68
N SER A 35 42.85 16.84 21.58
CA SER A 35 44.00 16.49 20.75
C SER A 35 44.63 17.74 20.11
N GLN A 36 45.95 17.69 19.91
CA GLN A 36 46.69 18.79 19.32
C GLN A 36 46.14 19.17 17.93
N SER A 37 45.78 18.18 17.10
CA SER A 37 45.18 18.38 15.78
C SER A 37 43.85 19.15 15.84
N GLN A 38 43.03 18.87 16.85
CA GLN A 38 41.75 19.54 17.04
C GLN A 38 41.93 20.99 17.51
N ILE A 39 42.95 21.30 18.31
CA ILE A 39 43.34 22.69 18.66
C ILE A 39 43.77 23.45 17.40
N TYR A 40 44.63 22.86 16.56
CA TYR A 40 45.02 23.48 15.29
C TYR A 40 43.80 23.75 14.41
N ARG A 41 42.89 22.79 14.27
CA ARG A 41 41.65 22.95 13.50
C ARG A 41 40.80 24.11 14.02
N ILE A 42 40.56 24.17 15.34
CA ILE A 42 39.79 25.26 15.96
C ILE A 42 40.48 26.61 15.74
N SER A 43 41.79 26.69 15.96
CA SER A 43 42.56 27.92 15.75
C SER A 43 42.52 28.41 14.29
N ALA A 44 42.52 27.48 13.31
CA ALA A 44 42.40 27.80 11.90
C ALA A 44 40.98 28.30 11.54
N LEU A 45 39.94 27.71 12.13
CA LEU A 45 38.55 28.15 11.95
C LEU A 45 38.34 29.56 12.50
N VAL A 46 38.82 29.84 13.72
CA VAL A 46 38.73 31.17 14.34
C VAL A 46 39.49 32.23 13.52
N LYS A 47 40.68 31.90 13.00
CA LYS A 47 41.42 32.78 12.08
C LYS A 47 40.65 33.07 10.79
N ALA A 48 39.89 32.10 10.29
CA ALA A 48 39.03 32.25 9.12
C ALA A 48 37.69 32.96 9.42
N GLY A 49 37.48 33.46 10.65
CA GLY A 49 36.24 34.11 11.07
C GLY A 49 35.05 33.15 11.16
N LYS A 50 35.29 31.84 11.23
CA LYS A 50 34.26 30.81 11.32
C LYS A 50 34.17 30.32 12.76
N ASP A 51 32.96 30.28 13.30
CA ASP A 51 32.73 29.71 14.62
C ASP A 51 32.97 28.19 14.58
N SER A 52 33.80 27.68 15.49
CA SER A 52 34.04 26.23 15.60
C SER A 52 32.78 25.46 16.01
N SER A 53 31.83 26.21 16.58
CA SER A 53 30.50 25.77 16.98
C SER A 53 29.48 25.70 15.85
N ASP A 54 29.77 26.28 14.68
CA ASP A 54 28.85 26.29 13.56
C ASP A 54 28.77 24.89 12.95
N LYS A 55 27.90 24.07 13.57
CA LYS A 55 27.40 22.81 13.04
C LYS A 55 26.27 23.07 12.05
N ARG A 56 26.24 24.21 11.32
CA ARG A 56 25.41 24.29 10.11
C ARG A 56 25.69 23.04 9.30
N SER A 57 24.63 22.26 9.17
CA SER A 57 24.72 20.82 8.98
C SER A 57 25.74 20.46 7.92
N THR A 58 26.76 19.67 8.26
CA THR A 58 27.54 18.88 7.30
C THR A 58 26.66 17.79 6.65
N ASN A 59 25.37 18.02 6.51
CA ASN A 59 24.45 17.14 5.83
C ASN A 59 24.36 17.66 4.40
N GLY A 60 25.43 17.46 3.62
CA GLY A 60 25.42 17.63 2.17
C GLY A 60 24.49 16.64 1.44
N TRP A 61 23.73 15.85 2.20
CA TRP A 61 22.72 14.94 1.71
C TRP A 61 21.48 15.77 1.42
N ARG A 62 21.24 16.09 0.15
CA ARG A 62 19.92 16.60 -0.26
C ARG A 62 18.87 15.61 0.22
N LYS A 63 17.87 16.06 0.98
CA LYS A 63 16.73 15.21 1.33
C LYS A 63 15.97 14.92 0.05
N VAL A 64 16.18 13.73 -0.53
CA VAL A 64 15.40 13.22 -1.68
C VAL A 64 13.89 13.29 -1.36
N ARG A 65 13.56 13.06 -0.09
CA ARG A 65 12.22 13.19 0.49
C ARG A 65 11.89 14.65 0.82
N THR A 66 11.67 15.44 -0.22
CA THR A 66 11.10 16.80 -0.12
C THR A 66 9.56 16.71 -0.10
N TYR A 67 8.86 17.73 0.38
CA TYR A 67 7.39 17.76 0.38
C TYR A 67 6.81 17.55 -1.02
N ASP A 68 7.34 18.25 -2.01
CA ASP A 68 6.89 18.13 -3.42
C ASP A 68 7.05 16.72 -3.97
N PHE A 69 8.10 16.01 -3.55
CA PHE A 69 8.33 14.62 -3.93
C PHE A 69 7.28 13.69 -3.32
N ILE A 70 6.97 13.85 -2.03
CA ILE A 70 5.95 13.06 -1.34
C ILE A 70 4.59 13.27 -2.00
N GLU A 71 4.24 14.52 -2.33
CA GLU A 71 2.97 14.84 -2.97
C GLU A 71 2.90 14.28 -4.40
N ALA A 72 3.99 14.34 -5.16
CA ALA A 72 4.04 13.73 -6.50
C ALA A 72 3.83 12.20 -6.45
N VAL A 73 4.43 11.51 -5.47
CA VAL A 73 4.21 10.08 -5.24
C VAL A 73 2.76 9.81 -4.83
N ARG A 74 2.18 10.64 -3.96
CA ARG A 74 0.79 10.53 -3.51
C ARG A 74 -0.18 10.60 -4.68
N VAL A 75 -0.08 11.64 -5.51
CA VAL A 75 -0.94 11.85 -6.69
C VAL A 75 -0.83 10.66 -7.65
N TYR A 76 0.39 10.14 -7.86
CA TYR A 76 0.60 8.99 -8.75
C TYR A 76 -0.08 7.71 -8.25
N VAL A 77 0.08 7.39 -6.96
CA VAL A 77 -0.51 6.19 -6.34
C VAL A 77 -2.03 6.30 -6.19
N GLU A 78 -2.57 7.51 -6.06
CA GLU A 78 -4.02 7.72 -6.02
C GLU A 78 -4.67 7.55 -7.40
N ALA A 79 -3.97 7.91 -8.47
CA ALA A 79 -4.42 7.68 -9.85
C ALA A 79 -4.47 6.20 -10.20
N ASP A 80 -3.44 5.43 -9.82
CA ASP A 80 -3.44 3.97 -9.96
C ASP A 80 -2.98 3.29 -8.66
N ARG A 81 -3.91 2.59 -8.02
CA ARG A 81 -3.64 1.87 -6.76
C ARG A 81 -2.94 0.52 -6.97
N ARG A 82 -2.69 0.10 -8.21
CA ARG A 82 -2.07 -1.19 -8.55
C ARG A 82 -0.63 -1.04 -9.07
N VAL A 83 0.12 -0.11 -8.49
CA VAL A 83 1.52 0.14 -8.85
C VAL A 83 2.49 -0.63 -7.96
N THR A 84 3.58 -1.13 -8.54
CA THR A 84 4.65 -1.81 -7.77
C THR A 84 5.69 -0.82 -7.23
N MET A 85 6.44 -1.21 -6.20
CA MET A 85 7.51 -0.37 -5.66
C MET A 85 8.66 -0.17 -6.66
N GLU A 86 8.89 -1.14 -7.54
CA GLU A 86 9.90 -1.06 -8.60
C GLU A 86 9.51 -0.06 -9.68
N GLU A 87 8.25 -0.09 -10.14
CA GLU A 87 7.72 0.91 -11.07
C GLU A 87 7.84 2.33 -10.50
N LEU A 88 7.50 2.50 -9.23
CA LEU A 88 7.64 3.78 -8.54
C LEU A 88 9.11 4.21 -8.43
N ALA A 89 10.01 3.29 -8.09
CA ALA A 89 11.44 3.58 -7.98
C ALA A 89 12.02 4.04 -9.33
N ILE A 90 11.66 3.36 -10.43
CA ILE A 90 12.04 3.73 -11.79
C ILE A 90 11.43 5.09 -12.17
N LYS A 91 10.12 5.27 -11.93
CA LYS A 91 9.39 6.49 -12.30
C LYS A 91 9.94 7.75 -11.66
N PHE A 92 10.33 7.63 -10.39
CA PHE A 92 10.81 8.74 -9.58
C PHE A 92 12.35 8.80 -9.52
N GLU A 93 13.06 7.93 -10.23
CA GLU A 93 14.52 7.82 -10.23
C GLU A 93 15.11 7.75 -8.80
N THR A 94 14.46 6.97 -7.94
CA THR A 94 14.86 6.80 -6.54
C THR A 94 15.06 5.34 -6.20
N SER A 95 15.70 5.10 -5.04
CA SER A 95 15.80 3.73 -4.54
C SER A 95 14.44 3.21 -4.08
N ILE A 96 14.20 1.91 -4.26
CA ILE A 96 13.02 1.20 -3.75
C ILE A 96 12.82 1.47 -2.25
N ASN A 97 13.90 1.53 -1.46
CA ASN A 97 13.82 1.80 -0.04
C ASN A 97 13.31 3.23 0.27
N THR A 98 13.68 4.21 -0.56
CA THR A 98 13.15 5.58 -0.44
C THR A 98 11.64 5.59 -0.67
N ILE A 99 11.16 4.93 -1.72
CA ILE A 99 9.73 4.78 -2.02
C ILE A 99 9.01 4.05 -0.88
N PHE A 100 9.57 2.93 -0.40
CA PHE A 100 9.01 2.16 0.72
C PHE A 100 8.72 3.08 1.91
N HIS A 101 9.71 3.88 2.30
CA HIS A 101 9.51 4.75 3.45
C HIS A 101 8.54 5.90 3.18
N VAL A 102 8.47 6.43 1.96
CA VAL A 102 7.48 7.46 1.59
C VAL A 102 6.07 6.91 1.67
N LEU A 103 5.83 5.73 1.10
CA LEU A 103 4.52 5.09 1.14
C LEU A 103 4.11 4.75 2.57
N HIS A 104 5.00 4.13 3.36
CA HIS A 104 4.64 3.60 4.67
C HIS A 104 4.73 4.60 5.82
N HIS A 105 5.76 5.45 5.87
CA HIS A 105 5.95 6.37 7.00
C HIS A 105 5.37 7.75 6.74
N ASP A 106 5.51 8.29 5.52
CA ASP A 106 5.07 9.66 5.24
C ASP A 106 3.58 9.69 4.83
N LEU A 107 3.15 8.76 3.98
CA LEU A 107 1.76 8.66 3.51
C LEU A 107 0.88 7.70 4.32
N GLY A 108 1.47 6.86 5.18
CA GLY A 108 0.73 5.89 5.99
C GLY A 108 -0.01 4.82 5.18
N LEU A 109 0.42 4.58 3.94
CA LEU A 109 -0.17 3.57 3.07
C LEU A 109 0.29 2.17 3.47
N SER A 110 -0.59 1.20 3.28
CA SER A 110 -0.31 -0.22 3.50
C SER A 110 -0.52 -0.97 2.20
N ILE A 111 0.39 -1.89 1.89
CA ILE A 111 0.21 -2.81 0.77
C ILE A 111 -0.94 -3.75 1.16
N LYS A 112 -1.98 -3.79 0.34
CA LYS A 112 -3.07 -4.75 0.47
C LYS A 112 -3.02 -5.69 -0.72
N SER A 113 -3.04 -6.99 -0.45
CA SER A 113 -3.23 -7.96 -1.52
C SER A 113 -4.62 -7.82 -2.11
N ALA A 114 -4.72 -8.04 -3.42
CA ALA A 114 -6.02 -8.17 -4.06
C ALA A 114 -6.76 -9.38 -3.44
N ARG A 115 -8.05 -9.22 -3.17
CA ARG A 115 -8.90 -10.35 -2.77
C ARG A 115 -9.08 -11.26 -3.98
N TRP A 116 -9.02 -12.57 -3.76
CA TRP A 116 -9.32 -13.54 -4.82
C TRP A 116 -10.76 -13.37 -5.28
N ILE A 117 -10.95 -13.21 -6.59
CA ILE A 117 -12.26 -13.07 -7.22
C ILE A 117 -12.47 -14.33 -8.08
N PRO A 118 -13.40 -15.24 -7.72
CA PRO A 118 -13.58 -16.52 -8.40
C PRO A 118 -13.87 -16.41 -9.90
N LYS A 119 -14.57 -15.35 -10.32
CA LYS A 119 -14.96 -15.12 -11.70
C LYS A 119 -15.14 -13.63 -11.96
N MET A 120 -14.61 -13.16 -13.08
CA MET A 120 -14.89 -11.81 -13.59
C MET A 120 -16.35 -11.74 -14.06
N LEU A 121 -17.12 -10.81 -13.49
CA LEU A 121 -18.53 -10.63 -13.83
C LEU A 121 -18.64 -9.69 -15.04
N THR A 122 -19.30 -10.17 -16.09
CA THR A 122 -19.82 -9.34 -17.18
C THR A 122 -20.97 -8.46 -16.68
N GLU A 123 -21.36 -7.45 -17.44
CA GLU A 123 -22.41 -6.53 -17.02
C GLU A 123 -23.76 -7.24 -16.83
N ASP A 124 -24.10 -8.17 -17.72
CA ASP A 124 -25.30 -9.01 -17.59
C ASP A 124 -25.29 -9.85 -16.31
N HIS A 125 -24.14 -10.43 -15.97
CA HIS A 125 -23.99 -11.17 -14.72
C HIS A 125 -24.21 -10.27 -13.49
N LYS A 126 -23.71 -9.03 -13.50
CA LYS A 126 -23.93 -8.08 -12.40
C LYS A 126 -25.42 -7.73 -12.30
N MET A 127 -26.06 -7.39 -13.41
CA MET A 127 -27.49 -7.05 -13.46
C MET A 127 -28.34 -8.21 -12.94
N LYS A 128 -28.07 -9.44 -13.38
CA LYS A 128 -28.77 -10.64 -12.91
C LYS A 128 -28.58 -10.85 -11.41
N LYS A 129 -27.35 -10.71 -10.90
CA LYS A 129 -27.08 -10.84 -9.46
C LYS A 129 -27.81 -9.79 -8.63
N VAL A 130 -27.81 -8.52 -9.07
CA VAL A 130 -28.55 -7.44 -8.40
C VAL A 130 -30.06 -7.71 -8.39
N ARG A 131 -30.63 -8.10 -9.54
CA ARG A 131 -32.06 -8.44 -9.64
C ARG A 131 -32.44 -9.59 -8.71
N CYS A 132 -31.65 -10.68 -8.72
CA CYS A 132 -31.87 -11.82 -7.83
C CYS A 132 -31.77 -11.41 -6.35
N ALA A 133 -30.75 -10.63 -5.97
CA ALA A 133 -30.58 -10.16 -4.60
C ALA A 133 -31.74 -9.25 -4.15
N GLN A 134 -32.22 -8.36 -5.02
CA GLN A 134 -33.38 -7.50 -4.74
C GLN A 134 -34.68 -8.31 -4.58
N ALA A 135 -34.91 -9.29 -5.45
CA ALA A 135 -36.07 -10.17 -5.34
C ALA A 135 -36.04 -10.98 -4.03
N PHE A 136 -34.85 -11.51 -3.68
CA PHE A 136 -34.64 -12.24 -2.43
C PHE A 136 -34.84 -11.35 -1.19
N LEU A 137 -34.37 -10.11 -1.26
CA LEU A 137 -34.55 -9.13 -0.19
C LEU A 137 -36.03 -8.78 0.03
N LYS A 138 -36.80 -8.56 -1.05
CA LYS A 138 -38.25 -8.33 -0.97
C LYS A 138 -38.97 -9.52 -0.34
N LEU A 139 -38.64 -10.73 -0.79
CA LEU A 139 -39.21 -11.97 -0.25
C LEU A 139 -38.87 -12.16 1.24
N ASN A 140 -37.68 -11.75 1.68
CA ASN A 140 -37.30 -11.76 3.09
C ASN A 140 -38.13 -10.77 3.92
N PHE A 141 -38.46 -9.59 3.38
CA PHE A 141 -39.35 -8.65 4.07
C PHE A 141 -40.79 -9.17 4.16
N GLU A 142 -41.29 -9.83 3.12
CA GLU A 142 -42.67 -10.35 3.07
C GLU A 142 -42.86 -11.59 3.96
N LEU A 143 -41.87 -12.48 4.03
CA LEU A 143 -41.96 -13.74 4.80
C LEU A 143 -41.41 -13.64 6.23
N GLY A 144 -40.62 -12.60 6.55
CA GLY A 144 -40.06 -12.36 7.88
C GLY A 144 -39.30 -13.57 8.46
N LEU A 145 -39.60 -13.94 9.71
CA LEU A 145 -38.96 -15.08 10.40
C LEU A 145 -39.15 -16.43 9.68
N GLY A 146 -40.20 -16.55 8.84
CA GLY A 146 -40.50 -17.75 8.05
C GLY A 146 -39.63 -17.90 6.80
N PHE A 147 -38.87 -16.87 6.43
CA PHE A 147 -38.04 -16.85 5.23
C PHE A 147 -36.96 -17.94 5.27
N TRP A 148 -36.18 -17.96 6.35
CA TRP A 148 -35.05 -18.89 6.52
C TRP A 148 -35.49 -20.32 6.82
N THR A 149 -36.69 -20.51 7.37
CA THR A 149 -37.26 -21.84 7.67
C THR A 149 -37.91 -22.49 6.44
N ARG A 150 -38.35 -21.71 5.45
CA ARG A 150 -39.00 -22.21 4.21
C ARG A 150 -38.06 -22.29 3.01
N LEU A 151 -36.90 -21.64 3.07
CA LEU A 151 -35.89 -21.77 2.02
C LEU A 151 -35.30 -23.18 2.06
N ILE A 152 -35.45 -23.94 0.99
CA ILE A 152 -34.83 -25.25 0.83
C ILE A 152 -33.30 -25.03 0.89
N ILE A 153 -32.65 -25.64 1.88
CA ILE A 153 -31.19 -25.71 1.98
C ILE A 153 -30.71 -26.50 0.76
N THR A 154 -30.29 -25.81 -0.30
CA THR A 154 -29.57 -26.46 -1.40
C THR A 154 -28.17 -26.76 -0.90
N MET A 155 -27.94 -28.01 -0.49
CA MET A 155 -26.60 -28.55 -0.32
C MET A 155 -25.92 -28.49 -1.69
N ALA A 156 -24.97 -27.57 -1.86
CA ALA A 156 -24.04 -27.65 -2.97
C ALA A 156 -23.08 -28.80 -2.65
N PRO A 157 -22.96 -29.84 -3.48
CA PRO A 157 -22.00 -30.90 -3.22
C PRO A 157 -20.60 -30.30 -3.24
N GLU A 158 -19.92 -30.32 -2.09
CA GLU A 158 -18.51 -30.02 -1.99
C GLU A 158 -17.75 -31.14 -2.74
N GLY A 159 -17.15 -30.80 -3.89
CA GLY A 159 -16.17 -31.66 -4.57
C GLY A 159 -16.69 -32.93 -5.25
N LEU A 160 -17.72 -32.86 -6.11
CA LEU A 160 -18.11 -34.02 -6.92
C LEU A 160 -17.30 -34.06 -8.25
N GLN A 161 -16.41 -35.05 -8.37
CA GLN A 161 -16.09 -35.63 -9.69
C GLN A 161 -17.40 -36.05 -10.37
N PRO A 162 -17.54 -35.95 -11.71
CA PRO A 162 -18.84 -36.12 -12.36
C PRO A 162 -19.46 -37.48 -12.01
N ALA A 163 -20.56 -37.44 -11.27
CA ALA A 163 -21.30 -38.65 -10.90
C ALA A 163 -22.00 -39.22 -12.13
N PRO A 164 -22.01 -40.56 -12.29
CA PRO A 164 -22.67 -41.21 -13.42
C PRO A 164 -24.17 -40.96 -13.38
N GLU A 165 -24.78 -40.88 -14.56
CA GLU A 165 -26.21 -40.67 -14.77
C GLU A 165 -27.05 -41.69 -13.97
N VAL A 166 -27.61 -41.24 -12.85
CA VAL A 166 -28.65 -41.97 -12.15
C VAL A 166 -29.97 -41.22 -12.36
N GLN A 167 -30.91 -41.93 -12.99
CA GLN A 167 -32.22 -41.44 -13.39
C GLN A 167 -32.98 -40.81 -12.22
N ALA A 168 -33.34 -39.55 -12.39
CA ALA A 168 -34.10 -38.76 -11.43
C ALA A 168 -35.56 -39.24 -11.39
N SER A 169 -35.85 -40.28 -10.62
CA SER A 169 -37.22 -40.75 -10.38
C SER A 169 -37.51 -40.83 -8.88
N ARG A 170 -37.43 -39.71 -8.15
CA ARG A 170 -38.24 -39.46 -6.93
C ARG A 170 -37.88 -38.14 -6.26
N ILE A 171 -38.74 -37.14 -6.40
CA ILE A 171 -39.03 -36.18 -5.33
C ILE A 171 -40.55 -35.90 -5.37
N LYS A 172 -41.28 -36.38 -4.36
CA LYS A 172 -42.64 -35.94 -3.95
C LYS A 172 -42.40 -34.90 -2.83
N GLU A 173 -43.09 -33.78 -2.62
CA GLU A 173 -44.37 -33.20 -3.04
C GLU A 173 -44.20 -31.68 -3.31
N GLU A 174 -45.14 -31.08 -4.04
CA GLU A 174 -45.13 -29.69 -4.47
C GLU A 174 -45.81 -28.77 -3.43
N THR A 175 -45.08 -27.80 -2.88
CA THR A 175 -45.64 -26.77 -1.98
C THR A 175 -45.77 -25.43 -2.69
N ASP A 176 -46.72 -24.59 -2.25
CA ASP A 176 -47.07 -23.31 -2.89
C ASP A 176 -45.86 -22.36 -3.10
N GLY A 177 -44.93 -22.32 -2.13
CA GLY A 177 -43.67 -21.58 -2.26
C GLY A 177 -42.71 -22.10 -3.34
N SER A 178 -42.78 -23.40 -3.65
CA SER A 178 -41.98 -24.01 -4.72
C SER A 178 -42.51 -23.63 -6.12
N GLN A 179 -43.81 -23.34 -6.25
CA GLN A 179 -44.39 -22.81 -7.48
C GLN A 179 -43.92 -21.38 -7.74
N LEU A 180 -43.88 -20.52 -6.71
CA LEU A 180 -43.38 -19.16 -6.81
C LEU A 180 -41.90 -19.10 -7.22
N LEU A 181 -41.05 -19.96 -6.65
CA LEU A 181 -39.64 -20.03 -7.02
C LEU A 181 -39.42 -20.56 -8.44
N ARG A 182 -40.25 -21.50 -8.92
CA ARG A 182 -40.23 -21.95 -10.32
C ARG A 182 -40.74 -20.89 -11.28
N GLN A 183 -41.74 -20.11 -10.88
CA GLN A 183 -42.24 -18.98 -11.66
C GLN A 183 -41.16 -17.90 -11.78
N LEU A 184 -40.56 -17.49 -10.66
CA LEU A 184 -39.46 -16.51 -10.64
C LEU A 184 -38.26 -16.99 -11.48
N ARG A 185 -37.92 -18.29 -11.44
CA ARG A 185 -36.88 -18.88 -12.29
C ARG A 185 -37.24 -18.84 -13.78
N ARG A 186 -38.50 -19.11 -14.14
CA ARG A 186 -38.99 -19.00 -15.52
C ARG A 186 -38.94 -17.55 -16.00
N ASP A 187 -39.38 -16.60 -15.18
CA ASP A 187 -39.38 -15.19 -15.51
C ASP A 187 -37.94 -14.63 -15.65
N LEU A 188 -37.00 -15.11 -14.82
CA LEU A 188 -35.58 -14.78 -14.93
C LEU A 188 -34.89 -15.40 -16.16
N LEU A 189 -35.40 -16.52 -16.68
CA LEU A 189 -34.90 -17.17 -17.91
C LEU A 189 -35.52 -16.53 -19.16
N ALA A 190 -36.80 -16.15 -19.11
CA ALA A 190 -37.52 -15.48 -20.21
C ALA A 190 -37.03 -14.05 -20.49
N LEU A 191 -36.27 -13.44 -19.57
CA LEU A 191 -35.60 -12.15 -19.76
C LEU A 191 -34.28 -12.25 -20.53
N SER A 192 -33.89 -13.44 -21.01
CA SER A 192 -32.78 -13.63 -21.95
C SER A 192 -33.37 -14.05 -23.30
N PRO A 193 -33.56 -13.12 -24.26
CA PRO A 193 -33.79 -13.52 -25.63
C PRO A 193 -32.56 -14.26 -26.15
N ASP A 194 -32.84 -15.17 -27.07
CA ASP A 194 -31.97 -16.22 -27.58
C ASP A 194 -30.56 -15.81 -27.99
N GLU A 195 -29.67 -16.77 -27.77
CA GLU A 195 -28.39 -16.90 -28.46
C GLU A 195 -28.61 -16.89 -29.97
N ASP A 196 -28.08 -15.89 -30.66
CA ASP A 196 -27.77 -16.02 -32.09
C ASP A 196 -26.29 -16.32 -32.25
N LEU A 197 -26.04 -17.53 -32.75
CA LEU A 197 -24.80 -18.06 -33.28
C LEU A 197 -24.02 -17.00 -34.06
N HIS A 198 -22.76 -16.73 -33.65
CA HIS A 198 -21.64 -16.52 -34.56
C HIS A 198 -20.29 -16.78 -33.86
N HIS A 199 -20.04 -18.03 -33.48
CA HIS A 199 -18.67 -18.54 -33.37
C HIS A 199 -18.24 -19.10 -34.72
N ARG A 200 -17.54 -18.28 -35.53
CA ARG A 200 -16.49 -18.76 -36.44
C ARG A 200 -15.43 -17.67 -36.61
N GLY A 201 -14.21 -17.97 -36.19
CA GLY A 201 -13.01 -17.39 -36.78
C GLY A 201 -12.06 -16.69 -35.83
N CYS A 202 -10.84 -17.23 -35.75
CA CYS A 202 -9.60 -16.59 -35.37
C CYS A 202 -9.30 -16.44 -33.87
N ALA A 203 -8.78 -17.54 -33.32
CA ALA A 203 -7.66 -17.46 -32.40
C ALA A 203 -6.43 -16.91 -33.15
N GLN A 204 -5.99 -15.69 -32.84
CA GLN A 204 -4.60 -15.30 -33.03
C GLN A 204 -4.26 -13.99 -32.30
N GLY A 205 -3.38 -14.12 -31.30
CA GLY A 205 -2.31 -13.17 -31.05
C GLY A 205 -2.61 -11.96 -30.17
N CYS A 206 -1.56 -11.58 -29.43
CA CYS A 206 -1.28 -10.27 -28.85
C CYS A 206 -1.77 -10.06 -27.41
N TYR A 207 -0.88 -10.29 -26.45
CA TYR A 207 -0.45 -9.26 -25.49
C TYR A 207 0.90 -9.69 -24.89
N GLU A 208 1.97 -9.30 -25.58
CA GLU A 208 3.26 -8.95 -24.97
C GLU A 208 3.34 -7.41 -24.91
N HIS A 209 4.06 -6.94 -23.89
CA HIS A 209 4.35 -5.55 -23.47
C HIS A 209 3.33 -4.86 -22.55
#